data_AF-A0A8T0FSH9-F1
#
_entry.id   AF-A0A8T0FSH9-F1
#
_cell.length_a   1.000
_cell.length_b   1.000
_cell.length_c   1.000
_cell.angle_alpha   90.00
_cell.angle_beta   90.00
_cell.angle_gamma   90.00
#
_symmetry.space_group_name_H-M   'P 1'
#
loop_
_entity.id
_entity.type
_entity.pdbx_description
1 polymer ?
#
loop_
_entity_poly.entity_id
_entity_poly.type
_entity_poly.pdbx_seq_one_letter_code
_entity_poly.pdbx_strand_id
1 'polypeptide(L)'
;MPAIAVLSCFRFKFNMEENSALKMPPFNFGDPQLWFIMAEATFQLAVPKPITASATKYNYCVANLSPEAAAIVLDVITCPDKDDPYKQLKEELVKR
;
A
#
# COMPACT_ATOMS: atom_id res chain seq x y z
N MET A 1 7.79 -7.13 -56.70
CA MET A 1 7.16 -8.10 -55.79
C MET A 1 7.75 -7.89 -54.40
N PRO A 2 6.95 -7.42 -53.43
CA PRO A 2 7.40 -7.04 -52.09
C PRO A 2 7.28 -8.24 -51.12
N ALA A 3 8.25 -8.38 -50.21
CA ALA A 3 8.10 -9.22 -49.03
C ALA A 3 7.36 -8.41 -47.95
N ILE A 4 6.11 -8.80 -47.76
CA ILE A 4 5.16 -8.25 -46.81
C ILE A 4 5.50 -8.75 -45.38
N ALA A 5 5.47 -7.81 -44.45
CA ALA A 5 5.18 -7.97 -43.02
C ALA A 5 6.08 -8.90 -42.18
N VAL A 6 7.06 -8.30 -41.50
CA VAL A 6 7.19 -8.57 -40.06
C VAL A 6 6.80 -7.29 -39.33
N LEU A 7 5.53 -7.28 -38.94
CA LEU A 7 4.86 -6.37 -38.01
C LEU A 7 5.87 -5.68 -37.06
N SER A 8 6.13 -4.38 -37.20
CA SER A 8 5.35 -3.33 -36.53
C SER A 8 4.69 -3.84 -35.24
N CYS A 9 5.22 -3.42 -34.10
CA CYS A 9 4.46 -3.42 -32.84
C CYS A 9 4.19 -4.79 -32.19
N PHE A 10 5.18 -5.68 -32.09
CA PHE A 10 5.23 -6.61 -30.95
C PHE A 10 5.76 -5.83 -29.74
N ARG A 11 4.96 -4.86 -29.25
CA ARG A 11 4.22 -5.03 -28.00
C ARG A 11 5.28 -5.20 -26.91
N PHE A 12 5.86 -4.10 -26.40
CA PHE A 12 5.28 -3.43 -25.23
C PHE A 12 4.32 -4.37 -24.51
N LYS A 13 4.84 -5.53 -24.08
CA LYS A 13 4.26 -6.36 -23.04
C LYS A 13 4.67 -5.71 -21.71
N PHE A 14 4.43 -4.40 -21.60
CA PHE A 14 3.68 -3.97 -20.44
C PHE A 14 2.40 -4.80 -20.55
N ASN A 15 2.36 -5.89 -19.81
CA ASN A 15 1.10 -6.36 -19.32
C ASN A 15 0.45 -5.13 -18.66
N MET A 16 -0.41 -4.46 -19.41
CA MET A 16 -1.65 -3.87 -18.92
C MET A 16 -2.58 -4.99 -18.42
N GLU A 17 -2.03 -6.03 -17.79
CA GLU A 17 -2.78 -6.81 -16.82
C GLU A 17 -2.74 -5.90 -15.61
N GLU A 18 -3.85 -5.19 -15.40
CA GLU A 18 -4.14 -4.29 -14.30
C GLU A 18 -2.92 -3.82 -13.50
N ASN A 19 -2.61 -2.52 -13.55
CA ASN A 19 -2.08 -1.88 -12.37
C ASN A 19 -3.14 -2.04 -11.27
N SER A 20 -3.22 -3.23 -10.68
CA SER A 20 -4.11 -3.54 -9.59
C SER A 20 -3.53 -2.76 -8.43
N ALA A 21 -4.07 -1.55 -8.26
CA ALA A 21 -3.78 -0.74 -7.10
C ALA A 21 -3.90 -1.67 -5.90
N LEU A 22 -2.84 -1.75 -5.10
CA LEU A 22 -2.76 -2.65 -3.96
C LEU A 22 -4.03 -2.52 -3.14
N LYS A 23 -4.83 -3.59 -3.08
CA LYS A 23 -6.11 -3.60 -2.39
C LYS A 23 -5.86 -3.84 -0.91
N MET A 24 -5.83 -2.77 -0.14
CA MET A 24 -5.71 -2.85 1.31
C MET A 24 -6.95 -3.50 1.92
N PRO A 25 -6.80 -4.27 3.01
CA PRO A 25 -7.93 -4.75 3.77
C PRO A 25 -8.73 -3.58 4.36
N PRO A 26 -10.06 -3.71 4.51
CA PRO A 26 -10.86 -2.69 5.18
C PRO A 26 -10.37 -2.50 6.61
N PHE A 27 -10.27 -1.25 7.06
CA PHE A 27 -9.81 -0.95 8.42
C PHE A 27 -10.73 -1.57 9.46
N ASN A 28 -10.14 -2.29 10.41
CA ASN A 28 -10.85 -2.90 11.53
C ASN A 28 -10.55 -2.13 12.81
N PHE A 29 -11.47 -1.24 13.19
CA PHE A 29 -11.35 -0.46 14.42
C PHE A 29 -11.38 -1.32 15.68
N GLY A 30 -12.06 -2.48 15.66
CA GLY A 30 -12.17 -3.37 16.82
C GLY A 30 -10.91 -4.20 17.08
N ASP A 31 -10.05 -4.39 16.08
CA ASP A 31 -8.76 -5.05 16.22
C ASP A 31 -7.75 -4.47 15.21
N PRO A 32 -7.15 -3.32 15.54
CA PRO A 32 -6.15 -2.68 14.67
C PRO A 32 -4.91 -3.57 14.46
N GLN A 33 -4.55 -4.39 15.46
CA GLN A 33 -3.40 -5.28 15.37
C GLN A 33 -3.60 -6.34 14.27
N LEU A 34 -4.77 -6.99 14.23
CA LEU A 34 -5.13 -7.92 13.17
C LEU A 34 -5.13 -7.23 11.80
N TRP A 35 -5.64 -6.00 11.71
CA TRP A 35 -5.62 -5.25 10.47
C TRP A 35 -4.19 -5.01 9.94
N PHE A 36 -3.25 -4.61 10.81
CA PHE A 36 -1.84 -4.45 10.41
C PHE A 36 -1.19 -5.77 9.98
N ILE A 37 -1.55 -6.91 10.58
CA ILE A 37 -1.08 -8.23 10.14
C ILE A 37 -1.56 -8.51 8.71
N MET A 38 -2.82 -8.22 8.41
CA MET A 38 -3.39 -8.38 7.07
C MET A 38 -2.75 -7.42 6.06
N ALA A 39 -2.55 -6.15 6.43
CA ALA A 39 -1.87 -5.16 5.60
C ALA A 39 -0.44 -5.58 5.24
N GLU A 40 0.33 -6.11 6.20
CA GLU A 40 1.67 -6.66 5.93
C GLU A 40 1.63 -7.80 4.91
N ALA A 41 0.69 -8.72 5.01
CA ALA A 41 0.53 -9.78 4.01
C ALA A 41 0.26 -9.20 2.62
N THR A 42 -0.58 -8.16 2.52
CA THR A 42 -0.82 -7.46 1.25
C THR A 42 0.45 -6.79 0.71
N PHE A 43 1.25 -6.14 1.56
CA PHE A 43 2.52 -5.53 1.16
C PHE A 43 3.53 -6.57 0.66
N GLN A 44 3.58 -7.76 1.26
CA GLN A 44 4.45 -8.85 0.80
C GLN A 44 4.02 -9.42 -0.55
N LEU A 45 2.71 -9.41 -0.84
CA LEU A 45 2.14 -9.92 -2.09
C LEU A 45 2.07 -8.86 -3.21
N ALA A 46 2.57 -7.64 -2.96
CA ALA A 46 2.56 -6.58 -3.94
C ALA A 46 3.34 -6.95 -5.21
N VAL A 47 2.81 -6.55 -6.37
CA VAL A 47 3.37 -6.83 -7.70
C VAL A 47 3.81 -5.50 -8.34
N PRO A 48 4.97 -5.42 -9.02
CA PRO A 48 5.90 -6.51 -9.37
C PRO A 48 6.86 -6.93 -8.25
N LYS A 49 6.89 -6.22 -7.11
CA LYS A 49 7.75 -6.54 -5.98
C LYS A 49 7.08 -6.17 -4.64
N PRO A 50 7.49 -6.82 -3.53
CA PRO A 50 7.00 -6.47 -2.19
C PRO A 50 7.24 -5.01 -1.83
N ILE A 51 6.31 -4.43 -1.07
CA ILE A 51 6.48 -3.11 -0.47
C ILE A 51 7.21 -3.25 0.85
N THR A 52 8.44 -2.75 0.90
CA THR A 52 9.30 -2.83 2.08
C THR A 52 9.58 -1.47 2.72
N ALA A 53 9.49 -0.38 1.95
CA ALA A 53 9.77 0.96 2.44
C ALA A 53 8.71 1.43 3.45
N SER A 54 9.15 1.82 4.65
CA SER A 54 8.27 2.28 5.74
C SER A 54 7.36 3.42 5.29
N ALA A 55 7.91 4.46 4.65
CA ALA A 55 7.13 5.59 4.13
C ALA A 55 6.02 5.16 3.16
N THR A 56 6.27 4.15 2.31
CA THR A 56 5.25 3.64 1.38
C THR A 56 4.15 2.89 2.12
N LYS A 57 4.51 2.00 3.06
CA LYS A 57 3.52 1.30 3.91
C LYS A 57 2.65 2.27 4.69
N TYR A 58 3.28 3.28 5.30
CA TYR A 58 2.61 4.36 6.01
C TYR A 58 1.55 5.05 5.13
N ASN A 59 1.92 5.46 3.92
CA ASN A 59 1.00 6.14 3.00
C ASN A 59 -0.22 5.26 2.64
N TYR A 60 0.00 3.96 2.40
CA TYR A 60 -1.11 3.02 2.15
C TYR A 60 -2.03 2.89 3.37
N CYS A 61 -1.45 2.79 4.56
CA CYS A 61 -2.24 2.70 5.79
C CYS A 61 -3.08 3.97 6.00
N VAL A 62 -2.48 5.16 5.95
CA VAL A 62 -3.19 6.44 6.13
C VAL A 62 -4.31 6.60 5.12
N ALA A 63 -4.08 6.25 3.84
CA ALA A 63 -5.10 6.33 2.80
C ALA A 63 -6.29 5.37 3.00
N ASN A 64 -6.16 4.38 3.90
CA ASN A 64 -7.18 3.36 4.16
C ASN A 64 -7.70 3.38 5.60
N LEU A 65 -7.31 4.36 6.42
CA LEU A 65 -7.93 4.58 7.71
C LEU A 65 -9.34 5.13 7.54
N SER A 66 -10.25 4.76 8.45
CA SER A 66 -11.51 5.49 8.57
C SER A 66 -11.24 6.91 9.09
N PRO A 67 -12.13 7.89 8.81
CA PRO A 67 -11.98 9.24 9.35
C PRO A 67 -11.84 9.28 10.87
N GLU A 68 -12.55 8.39 11.58
CA GLU A 68 -12.50 8.28 13.03
C GLU A 68 -11.14 7.79 13.53
N ALA A 69 -10.59 6.74 12.89
CA ALA A 69 -9.26 6.24 13.21
C ALA A 69 -8.17 7.27 12.90
N ALA A 70 -8.27 7.95 11.76
CA ALA A 70 -7.34 9.02 11.39
C ALA A 70 -7.37 10.19 12.37
N ALA A 71 -8.56 10.56 12.87
CA ALA A 71 -8.70 11.59 13.89
C ALA A 71 -8.03 11.20 15.22
N ILE A 72 -8.09 9.92 15.60
CA ILE A 72 -7.45 9.41 16.82
C ILE A 72 -5.94 9.59 16.77
N VAL A 73 -5.28 9.40 15.63
CA VAL A 73 -3.82 9.52 15.46
C VAL A 73 -3.40 10.72 14.63
N LEU A 74 -4.18 11.81 14.65
CA LEU A 74 -3.90 13.01 13.85
C LEU A 74 -2.51 13.61 14.14
N ASP A 75 -2.06 13.55 15.40
CA ASP A 75 -0.72 13.97 15.81
C ASP A 75 0.38 13.17 15.12
N VAL A 76 0.20 11.85 14.98
CA VAL A 76 1.12 10.98 14.25
C VAL A 76 1.08 11.27 12.75
N ILE A 77 -0.11 11.53 12.20
CA ILE A 77 -0.25 11.81 10.76
C ILE A 77 0.36 13.16 10.37
N THR A 78 0.21 14.17 11.24
CA THR A 78 0.70 15.54 11.00
C THR A 78 2.19 15.70 11.33
N CYS A 79 2.71 14.88 12.24
CA CYS A 79 4.13 14.86 12.60
C CYS A 79 4.68 13.42 12.61
N PRO A 80 4.78 12.78 11.43
CA PRO A 80 5.26 11.41 11.34
C PRO A 80 6.75 11.32 11.66
N ASP A 81 7.16 10.18 12.22
CA ASP A 81 8.56 9.83 12.40
C ASP A 81 9.32 9.87 11.06
N LYS A 82 10.56 10.36 11.09
CA LYS A 82 11.34 10.58 9.87
C LYS A 82 11.94 9.30 9.31
N ASP A 83 12.23 8.33 10.18
CA ASP A 83 12.99 7.13 9.83
C ASP A 83 12.05 5.93 9.64
N ASP A 84 11.04 5.80 10.50
CA ASP A 84 10.06 4.70 10.48
C ASP A 84 8.62 5.14 10.81
N PRO A 85 7.99 5.95 9.95
CA PRO A 85 6.63 6.45 10.15
C PRO A 85 5.58 5.34 10.25
N TYR A 86 5.78 4.21 9.56
CA TYR A 86 4.85 3.08 9.61
C TYR A 86 4.86 2.39 10.98
N LYS A 87 6.04 2.20 11.57
CA LYS A 87 6.15 1.63 12.91
C LYS A 87 5.46 2.51 13.94
N GLN A 88 5.73 3.82 13.92
CA GLN A 88 5.09 4.77 14.84
C GLN A 88 3.56 4.74 14.70
N LEU A 89 3.05 4.79 13.47
CA LEU A 89 1.61 4.72 13.20
C LEU A 89 0.99 3.43 13.76
N LYS A 90 1.64 2.29 13.54
CA LYS A 90 1.19 0.99 14.06
C LYS A 90 1.15 0.94 15.58
N GLU A 91 2.21 1.39 16.23
CA GLU A 91 2.29 1.40 17.70
C GLU A 91 1.21 2.28 18.33
N GLU A 92 1.00 3.49 17.79
CA GLU A 92 0.02 4.42 18.33
C GLU A 92 -1.44 4.02 18.04
N LEU A 93 -1.73 3.45 16.85
CA LEU A 93 -3.08 2.95 16.55
C LEU A 93 -3.46 1.70 17.36
N VAL A 94 -2.51 0.84 17.70
CA VAL A 94 -2.77 -0.36 18.52
C VAL A 94 -2.93 0.00 20.00
N LYS A 95 -2.32 1.11 20.44
CA LYS A 95 -2.31 1.55 21.84
C LYS A 95 -3.57 2.32 22.26
N ARG A 96 -4.19 3.06 21.34
CA ARG A 96 -5.34 3.95 21.59
C ARG A 96 -6.66 3.20 21.47
#